data_AF-A0A7C3GAC5-F1
#
_entry.id   AF-A0A7C3GAC5-F1
#
_cell.length_a   1.000
_cell.length_b   1.000
_cell.length_c   1.000
_cell.angle_alpha   90.00
_cell.angle_beta   90.00
_cell.angle_gamma   90.00
#
_symmetry.space_group_name_H-M   'P 1'
#
loop_
_entity.id
_entity.type
_entity.pdbx_description
1 polymer ?
#
loop_
_entity_poly.entity_id
_entity_poly.type
_entity_poly.pdbx_seq_one_letter_code
_entity_poly.pdbx_strand_id
1 'polypeptide(L)' 'MPAGFKHVELVGHTVRLRPVRESDAADAYHLVTDDEVLANLAWDGPADETEIAGTYRRWEKELVS' A
#
# COMPACT_ATOMS: atom_id res chain seq x y z
N MET A 1 6.79 8.47 -15.38
CA MET A 1 8.03 7.77 -15.01
C MET A 1 8.81 7.48 -16.29
N PRO A 2 10.17 7.50 -16.29
CA PRO A 2 10.92 7.11 -17.48
C PRO A 2 10.62 5.64 -17.81
N ALA A 3 10.34 5.34 -19.08
CA ALA A 3 10.01 4.01 -19.55
C ALA A 3 11.19 3.06 -19.32
N GLY A 4 11.05 2.07 -18.42
CA GLY A 4 12.09 1.06 -18.24
C GLY A 4 12.10 0.28 -16.91
N PHE A 5 11.43 0.74 -15.86
CA PHE A 5 11.38 -0.02 -14.61
C PHE A 5 10.23 -1.04 -14.67
N LYS A 6 10.57 -2.33 -14.69
CA LYS A 6 9.61 -3.41 -14.46
C LYS A 6 9.38 -3.54 -12.96
N HIS A 7 8.12 -3.59 -12.54
CA HIS A 7 7.77 -3.88 -11.16
C HIS A 7 8.26 -5.28 -10.80
N VAL A 8 8.96 -5.38 -9.68
CA VAL A 8 9.63 -6.61 -9.22
C VAL A 8 9.17 -6.95 -7.82
N GLU A 9 9.01 -8.23 -7.56
CA GLU A 9 8.88 -8.74 -6.20
C GLU A 9 10.25 -8.81 -5.55
N LEU A 10 10.34 -8.38 -4.29
CA LEU A 10 11.54 -8.51 -3.48
C LEU A 10 11.30 -9.65 -2.48
N VAL A 11 12.05 -10.73 -2.63
CA VAL A 11 11.91 -11.93 -1.79
C VAL A 11 13.13 -12.04 -0.88
N GLY A 12 12.93 -11.80 0.41
CA GLY A 12 13.91 -12.08 1.46
C GLY A 12 13.64 -13.42 2.14
N HIS A 13 14.43 -13.72 3.18
CA HIS A 13 14.26 -14.96 3.96
C HIS A 13 13.00 -14.99 4.82
N THR A 14 12.52 -13.83 5.27
CA THR A 14 11.38 -13.72 6.20
C THR A 14 10.22 -12.92 5.61
N VAL A 15 10.49 -12.06 4.62
CA VAL A 15 9.51 -11.12 4.08
C VAL A 15 9.54 -11.17 2.55
N ARG A 16 8.35 -11.09 1.95
CA ARG A 16 8.17 -10.88 0.52
C ARG A 16 7.43 -9.57 0.32
N LEU A 17 8.04 -8.65 -0.43
CA LEU A 17 7.42 -7.40 -0.85
C LEU A 17 6.98 -7.57 -2.30
N ARG A 18 5.73 -7.23 -2.56
CA ARG A 18 5.12 -7.22 -3.89
C ARG A 18 4.38 -5.90 -4.09
N PRO A 19 4.10 -5.50 -5.34
CA PRO A 19 3.14 -4.43 -5.60
C PRO A 19 1.85 -4.64 -4.80
N VAL A 20 1.37 -3.57 -4.19
CA VAL A 20 0.12 -3.58 -3.44
C VAL A 20 -1.05 -3.80 -4.39
N ARG A 21 -2.07 -4.49 -3.90
CA ARG A 21 -3.32 -4.78 -4.60
C ARG A 21 -4.48 -4.24 -3.79
N GLU A 22 -5.61 -3.99 -4.44
CA GLU A 22 -6.83 -3.58 -3.72
C GLU A 22 -7.21 -4.54 -2.58
N SER A 23 -6.99 -5.84 -2.77
CA SER A 23 -7.26 -6.87 -1.76
C SER A 23 -6.47 -6.71 -0.46
N ASP A 24 -5.39 -5.93 -0.46
CA ASP A 24 -4.53 -5.72 0.70
C ASP A 24 -5.05 -4.59 1.61
N ALA A 25 -6.09 -3.88 1.18
CA ALA A 25 -6.58 -2.67 1.84
C ALA A 25 -7.12 -2.91 3.25
N ALA A 26 -7.82 -4.02 3.48
CA ALA A 26 -8.38 -4.36 4.80
C ALA A 26 -7.27 -4.54 5.84
N ASP A 27 -6.26 -5.36 5.52
CA ASP A 27 -5.11 -5.60 6.40
C ASP A 27 -4.30 -4.31 6.62
N ALA A 28 -4.11 -3.51 5.56
CA ALA A 28 -3.39 -2.24 5.64
C ALA A 28 -4.14 -1.19 6.47
N TYR A 29 -5.47 -1.13 6.37
CA TYR A 29 -6.30 -0.22 7.15
C TYR A 29 -6.12 -0.47 8.64
N HIS A 30 -6.23 -1.72 9.07
CA HIS A 30 -6.01 -2.08 10.48
C HIS A 30 -4.63 -1.69 11.00
N LEU A 31 -3.58 -1.83 10.18
CA LEU A 31 -2.21 -1.47 10.55
C LEU A 31 -2.01 0.04 10.64
N VAL A 32 -2.59 0.81 9.72
CA VAL A 32 -2.34 2.25 9.66
C VAL A 32 -3.26 3.05 10.58
N THR A 33 -4.38 2.49 11.02
CA THR A 33 -5.23 3.12 12.05
C THR A 33 -4.75 2.87 13.47
N ASP A 34 -3.66 2.13 13.64
CA ASP A 34 -3.03 1.96 14.95
C ASP A 34 -2.49 3.31 15.44
N ASP A 35 -2.90 3.71 16.65
CA ASP A 35 -2.53 5.01 17.24
C ASP A 35 -1.01 5.18 17.36
N GLU A 36 -0.27 4.10 17.66
CA GLU A 36 1.20 4.16 17.73
C GLU A 36 1.81 4.42 16.35
N VAL A 37 1.21 3.87 15.30
CA VAL A 37 1.64 4.12 13.91
C VAL A 37 1.30 5.56 13.50
N LEU A 38 0.07 6.00 13.71
CA LEU A 38 -0.39 7.35 13.32
C LEU A 38 0.38 8.46 14.03
N ALA A 39 0.70 8.28 15.31
CA ALA A 39 1.46 9.26 16.07
C ALA A 39 2.84 9.59 15.46
N ASN A 40 3.38 8.70 14.62
CA ASN A 40 4.66 8.85 13.95
C ASN A 40 4.55 9.31 12.48
N LEU A 41 3.34 9.53 11.96
CA LEU A 41 3.10 9.95 10.59
C LEU A 41 2.69 11.42 10.52
N ALA A 42 3.08 12.10 9.45
CA ALA A 42 2.59 13.45 9.12
C ALA A 42 1.20 13.42 8.45
N TRP A 43 0.42 12.37 8.69
CA TRP A 43 -0.85 12.06 8.08
C TRP A 43 -1.80 11.55 9.16
N ASP A 44 -3.01 12.11 9.21
CA ASP A 44 -4.04 11.77 10.21
C ASP A 44 -4.68 10.39 9.99
N GLY A 45 -4.20 9.64 8.98
CA GLY A 45 -4.74 8.35 8.59
C GLY A 45 -5.88 8.44 7.58
N PRO A 46 -6.35 7.28 7.09
CA PRO A 46 -7.50 7.18 6.19
C PRO A 46 -8.81 7.51 6.94
N ALA A 47 -9.77 8.11 6.24
CA ALA A 47 -11.12 8.35 6.76
C ALA A 47 -11.89 7.03 6.97
N ASP A 48 -11.68 6.06 6.08
CA ASP A 48 -12.23 4.70 6.17
C ASP A 48 -11.42 3.72 5.29
N GLU A 49 -11.76 2.43 5.39
CA GLU A 49 -11.12 1.36 4.61
C GLU A 49 -11.25 1.58 3.09
N THR A 50 -12.34 2.22 2.65
CA THR A 50 -12.61 2.43 1.22
C THR A 50 -11.64 3.43 0.60
N GLU A 51 -11.13 4.39 1.38
CA GLU A 51 -10.09 5.32 0.94
C GLU A 51 -8.77 4.60 0.61
N ILE A 52 -8.37 3.63 1.44
CA ILE A 52 -7.17 2.80 1.16
C ILE A 52 -7.41 1.92 -0.05
N ALA A 53 -8.56 1.24 -0.13
CA ALA A 53 -8.90 0.40 -1.27
C ALA A 53 -8.87 1.19 -2.59
N GLY A 54 -9.42 2.41 -2.59
CA GLY A 54 -9.38 3.33 -3.73
C GLY A 54 -7.95 3.72 -4.13
N THR A 55 -7.10 4.02 -3.13
CA THR A 55 -5.69 4.36 -3.35
C THR A 55 -4.91 3.18 -3.92
N TYR A 56 -5.09 1.99 -3.37
CA TYR A 56 -4.40 0.77 -3.83
C TYR A 56 -4.85 0.37 -5.22
N ARG A 57 -6.15 0.47 -5.53
CA ARG A 57 -6.66 0.24 -6.89
C ARG A 57 -6.05 1.21 -7.90
N ARG A 58 -5.88 2.48 -7.53
CA ARG A 58 -5.22 3.48 -8.40
C ARG A 58 -3.75 3.08 -8.63
N TRP A 59 -3.03 2.77 -7.56
CA TRP A 59 -1.64 2.36 -7.67
C TRP A 59 -1.48 1.05 -8.44
N GLU A 60 -2.33 0.05 -8.23
CA GLU A 60 -2.29 -1.19 -8.99
C GLU A 60 -2.42 -0.93 -10.51
N LYS A 61 -3.28 0.00 -10.92
CA LYS A 61 -3.36 0.42 -12.33
C LYS A 61 -2.09 1.11 -12.81
N GLU A 62 -1.55 2.04 -12.02
CA GLU A 62 -0.31 2.79 -12.32
C GLU A 62 0.95 1.89 -12.29
N LEU A 63 0.91 0.79 -11.53
CA LEU A 63 1.99 -0.18 -11.35
C LEU A 63 1.87 -1.38 -12.32
N VAL A 64 0.80 -1.49 -13.10
CA VAL A 64 0.63 -2.54 -14.12
C VAL A 64 0.70 -1.96 -15.53
N SER A 65 0.54 -0.63 -15.70
CA SER A 65 0.66 0.12 -16.97
C SER A 65 2.09 0.55 -17.28
#